data_AF-A0A2N2FM38-F1
#
_entry.id   AF-A0A2N2FM38-F1
#
_cell.length_a   1.000
_cell.length_b   1.000
_cell.length_c   1.000
_cell.angle_alpha   90.00
_cell.angle_beta   90.00
_cell.angle_gamma   90.00
#
_symmetry.space_group_name_H-M   'P 1'
#
loop_
_entity.id
_entity.type
_entity.pdbx_description
1 polymer ?
#
loop_
_entity_poly.entity_id
_entity_poly.type
_entity_poly.pdbx_seq_one_letter_code
_entity_poly.pdbx_strand_id
1 'polypeptide(L)'
;MRHGFASALVMALGLCTSAMASSAATGMPADEALILLKDGNARYMSGQSTHPNLTAERRAETVRGGQHPIATIIGCSDSREPLELIFDQGVGDIFVIRVAGNVAGPDELASFEYGVGHLHTPVLLVLGHTSCGAVTAAVENAKVHGNLPFLINQIKPAVARAKAWSPNASGADLLDKAIKANVWLTMENMLRKSAEIRELVQQGKLLLIGGVYDLHSGQVKWLGTHPDQASLLAAATKAHVQMKPKHVQPPVPATGKTEAADQGSMIDPAPAHPEQAAPSAPAHQ
;
A
#
# COMPACT_ATOMS: atom_id res chain seq x y z
N MET A 1 12.65 75.85 -40.41
CA MET A 1 12.27 74.65 -41.19
C MET A 1 11.81 73.59 -40.20
N ARG A 2 10.58 73.09 -40.36
CA ARG A 2 9.86 72.18 -39.45
C ARG A 2 10.15 70.72 -39.84
N HIS A 3 10.89 69.94 -39.06
CA HIS A 3 10.83 68.46 -39.05
C HIS A 3 10.99 68.06 -37.57
N GLY A 4 10.11 67.34 -36.86
CA GLY A 4 9.19 66.28 -37.25
C GLY A 4 9.60 65.01 -36.47
N PHE A 5 9.40 64.99 -35.15
CA PHE A 5 9.76 63.83 -34.30
C PHE A 5 8.67 62.75 -34.42
N ALA A 6 9.04 61.59 -34.96
CA ALA A 6 8.22 60.38 -34.95
C ALA A 6 8.48 59.59 -33.66
N SER A 7 7.42 59.39 -32.88
CA SER A 7 7.44 58.59 -31.65
C SER A 7 7.10 57.14 -32.01
N ALA A 8 8.07 56.22 -31.87
CA ALA A 8 7.84 54.79 -31.98
C ALA A 8 7.64 54.19 -30.58
N LEU A 9 6.40 53.79 -30.30
CA LEU A 9 6.01 53.08 -29.08
C LEU A 9 6.36 51.60 -29.25
N VAL A 10 7.39 51.12 -28.55
CA VAL A 10 7.71 49.69 -28.46
C VAL A 10 6.98 49.11 -27.25
N MET A 11 5.92 48.34 -27.48
CA MET A 11 5.30 47.51 -26.44
C MET A 11 6.25 46.35 -26.08
N ALA A 12 6.79 46.38 -24.86
CA ALA A 12 7.48 45.23 -24.29
C ALA A 12 6.43 44.21 -23.83
N LEU A 13 6.32 43.11 -24.57
CA LEU A 13 5.51 41.95 -24.20
C LEU A 13 6.24 41.21 -23.06
N GLY A 14 5.82 41.44 -21.82
CA GLY A 14 6.32 40.70 -20.66
C GLY A 14 5.87 39.26 -20.74
N LEU A 15 6.79 38.33 -21.06
CA LEU A 15 6.55 36.91 -20.85
C LEU A 15 6.56 36.66 -19.33
N CYS A 16 5.38 36.48 -18.75
CA CYS A 16 5.22 35.81 -17.47
C CYS A 16 5.63 34.34 -17.65
N THR A 17 6.91 34.05 -17.45
CA THR A 17 7.37 32.68 -17.22
C THR A 17 6.94 32.26 -15.83
N SER A 18 5.80 31.57 -15.74
CA SER A 18 5.37 30.89 -14.54
C SER A 18 6.39 29.81 -14.20
N ALA A 19 7.36 30.13 -13.35
CA ALA A 19 8.24 29.15 -12.74
C ALA A 19 7.39 28.28 -11.81
N MET A 20 6.91 27.14 -12.32
CA MET A 20 6.43 26.06 -11.49
C MET A 20 7.64 25.48 -10.76
N ALA A 21 7.86 25.96 -9.55
CA ALA A 21 8.72 25.29 -8.59
C ALA A 21 8.06 23.95 -8.24
N SER A 22 8.37 22.92 -9.05
CA SER A 22 8.11 21.53 -8.68
C SER A 22 9.04 21.20 -7.52
N SER A 23 8.49 21.15 -6.31
CA SER A 23 9.18 20.56 -5.17
C SER A 23 9.34 19.07 -5.47
N ALA A 24 10.50 18.67 -5.95
CA ALA A 24 10.86 17.29 -6.21
C ALA A 24 10.70 16.45 -4.93
N ALA A 25 9.68 15.60 -4.88
CA ALA A 25 9.73 14.41 -4.05
C ALA A 25 10.67 13.43 -4.77
N THR A 26 11.80 13.09 -4.16
CA THR A 26 12.82 12.19 -4.71
C THR A 26 12.37 10.73 -4.60
N GLY A 27 11.22 10.40 -5.22
CA GLY A 27 10.65 9.05 -5.28
C GLY A 27 10.10 8.76 -6.68
N MET A 28 10.01 7.47 -7.01
CA MET A 28 9.44 7.00 -8.27
C MET A 28 7.97 7.47 -8.41
N PRO A 29 7.55 8.02 -9.55
CA PRO A 29 6.15 8.30 -9.83
C PRO A 29 5.25 7.06 -9.75
N ALA A 30 4.01 7.22 -9.29
CA ALA A 30 3.11 6.09 -9.08
C ALA A 30 2.72 5.36 -10.38
N ASP A 31 2.65 6.07 -11.49
CA ASP A 31 2.41 5.50 -12.82
C ASP A 31 3.59 4.65 -13.30
N GLU A 32 4.82 5.10 -13.07
CA GLU A 32 6.04 4.33 -13.36
C GLU A 32 6.11 3.06 -12.50
N ALA A 33 5.87 3.18 -11.19
CA ALA A 33 5.81 2.02 -10.30
C ALA A 33 4.74 1.01 -10.73
N LEU A 34 3.56 1.49 -11.14
CA LEU A 34 2.48 0.62 -11.63
C LEU A 34 2.83 -0.05 -12.96
N ILE A 35 3.58 0.61 -13.85
CA ILE A 35 4.09 0.00 -15.09
C ILE A 35 5.03 -1.14 -14.75
N LEU A 36 5.97 -0.94 -13.82
CA LEU A 36 6.90 -2.00 -13.38
C LEU A 36 6.17 -3.23 -12.83
N LEU A 37 5.12 -3.05 -12.03
CA LEU A 37 4.29 -4.16 -11.54
C LEU A 37 3.57 -4.88 -12.70
N LYS A 38 2.98 -4.13 -13.64
CA LYS A 38 2.29 -4.71 -14.80
C LYS A 38 3.23 -5.50 -15.70
N ASP A 39 4.40 -4.96 -15.99
CA ASP A 39 5.42 -5.61 -16.80
C ASP A 39 5.97 -6.85 -16.09
N GLY A 40 6.15 -6.78 -14.77
CA GLY A 40 6.51 -7.91 -13.93
C GLY A 40 5.49 -9.05 -14.00
N ASN A 41 4.19 -8.72 -13.91
CA ASN A 41 3.13 -9.72 -14.09
C ASN A 41 3.09 -10.30 -15.50
N ALA A 42 3.32 -9.48 -16.53
CA ALA A 42 3.42 -9.98 -17.89
C ALA A 42 4.59 -10.97 -18.06
N ARG A 43 5.75 -10.70 -17.46
CA ARG A 43 6.90 -11.63 -17.45
C ARG A 43 6.61 -12.92 -16.68
N TYR A 44 5.94 -12.80 -15.53
CA TYR A 44 5.52 -13.97 -14.76
C TYR A 44 4.60 -14.88 -15.58
N MET A 45 3.58 -14.31 -16.22
CA MET A 45 2.63 -15.04 -17.07
C MET A 45 3.30 -15.73 -18.27
N SER A 46 4.30 -15.08 -18.89
CA SER A 46 4.99 -15.63 -20.06
C SER A 46 6.12 -16.62 -19.71
N GLY A 47 6.41 -16.83 -18.42
CA GLY A 47 7.54 -17.64 -17.97
C GLY A 47 8.90 -17.00 -18.24
N GLN A 48 8.94 -15.66 -18.35
CA GLN A 48 10.13 -14.87 -18.66
C GLN A 48 10.56 -13.98 -17.47
N SER A 49 10.23 -14.38 -16.25
CA SER A 49 10.69 -13.72 -15.02
C SER A 49 12.21 -13.55 -15.00
N THR A 50 12.65 -12.36 -14.60
CA THR A 50 14.07 -12.03 -14.50
C THR A 50 14.64 -12.36 -13.12
N HIS A 51 13.78 -12.51 -12.12
CA HIS A 51 14.17 -12.78 -10.73
C HIS A 51 15.18 -11.74 -10.20
N PRO A 52 14.84 -10.44 -10.25
CA PRO A 52 15.77 -9.40 -9.85
C PRO A 52 16.04 -9.45 -8.34
N ASN A 53 17.17 -8.90 -7.92
CA ASN A 53 17.40 -8.53 -6.52
C ASN A 53 17.27 -9.68 -5.49
N LEU A 54 17.71 -10.89 -5.85
CA LEU A 54 17.70 -12.08 -4.97
C LEU A 54 19.08 -12.43 -4.37
N THR A 55 20.11 -11.63 -4.65
CA THR A 55 21.49 -11.95 -4.25
C THR A 55 21.78 -11.68 -2.76
N ALA A 56 22.88 -12.23 -2.26
CA ALA A 56 23.33 -11.96 -0.89
C ALA A 56 23.75 -10.50 -0.70
N GLU A 57 24.36 -9.93 -1.73
CA GLU A 57 24.79 -8.52 -1.80
C GLU A 57 23.58 -7.61 -1.66
N ARG A 58 22.50 -7.89 -2.41
CA ARG A 58 21.26 -7.13 -2.30
C ARG A 58 20.67 -7.16 -0.89
N ARG A 59 20.66 -8.33 -0.23
CA ARG A 59 20.22 -8.43 1.17
C ARG A 59 21.09 -7.56 2.08
N ALA A 60 22.40 -7.64 1.95
CA ALA A 60 23.33 -6.84 2.75
C ALA A 60 23.19 -5.33 2.49
N GLU A 61 22.86 -4.92 1.28
CA GLU A 61 22.50 -3.52 0.97
C GLU A 61 21.25 -3.08 1.71
N THR A 62 20.17 -3.87 1.67
CA THR A 62 18.91 -3.50 2.35
C THR A 62 19.04 -3.44 3.87
N VAL A 63 19.93 -4.23 4.47
CA VAL A 63 20.23 -4.15 5.91
C VAL A 63 20.98 -2.86 6.26
N ARG A 64 21.92 -2.41 5.42
CA ARG A 64 22.75 -1.23 5.68
C ARG A 64 22.05 0.08 5.34
N GLY A 65 21.33 0.11 4.22
CA GLY A 65 20.72 1.31 3.65
C GLY A 65 19.21 1.42 3.84
N GLY A 66 18.57 0.39 4.39
CA GLY A 66 17.12 0.29 4.44
C GLY A 66 16.51 -0.22 3.13
N GLN A 67 15.19 -0.29 3.11
CA GLN A 67 14.39 -0.70 1.95
C GLN A 67 13.70 0.49 1.32
N HIS A 68 13.57 0.47 -0.02
CA HIS A 68 12.91 1.53 -0.79
C HIS A 68 11.94 0.91 -1.80
N PRO A 69 10.86 0.27 -1.32
CA PRO A 69 9.94 -0.43 -2.19
C PRO A 69 9.17 0.53 -3.09
N ILE A 70 8.87 0.09 -4.31
CA ILE A 70 8.09 0.89 -5.28
C ILE A 70 6.58 0.79 -5.04
N ALA A 71 6.14 -0.17 -4.25
CA ALA A 71 4.74 -0.39 -3.91
C ALA A 71 4.57 -1.08 -2.57
N THR A 72 3.50 -0.73 -1.87
CA THR A 72 2.93 -1.56 -0.79
C THR A 72 1.83 -2.42 -1.37
N ILE A 73 1.84 -3.72 -1.13
CA ILE A 73 0.88 -4.67 -1.69
C ILE A 73 0.31 -5.55 -0.58
N ILE A 74 -1.03 -5.58 -0.50
CA ILE A 74 -1.77 -6.55 0.33
C ILE A 74 -2.34 -7.66 -0.55
N GLY A 75 -1.97 -8.89 -0.23
CA GLY A 75 -2.50 -10.11 -0.86
C GLY A 75 -3.07 -11.08 0.17
N CYS A 76 -3.57 -12.22 -0.31
CA CYS A 76 -4.02 -13.30 0.55
C CYS A 76 -2.84 -14.10 1.12
N SER A 77 -3.01 -14.70 2.29
CA SER A 77 -2.09 -15.72 2.82
C SER A 77 -2.11 -17.04 2.01
N ASP A 78 -2.95 -17.15 0.97
CA ASP A 78 -3.01 -18.29 0.07
C ASP A 78 -1.64 -18.55 -0.57
N SER A 79 -1.04 -19.72 -0.33
CA SER A 79 0.33 -20.02 -0.77
C SER A 79 0.52 -20.00 -2.28
N ARG A 80 -0.57 -20.00 -3.07
CA ARG A 80 -0.55 -19.89 -4.54
C ARG A 80 -0.46 -18.45 -5.04
N GLU A 81 -0.44 -17.47 -4.14
CA GLU A 81 -0.28 -16.04 -4.44
C GLU A 81 1.06 -15.48 -3.90
N PRO A 82 2.22 -15.88 -4.46
CA PRO A 82 3.53 -15.34 -4.09
C PRO A 82 3.76 -13.98 -4.77
N LEU A 83 3.50 -12.87 -4.06
CA LEU A 83 3.46 -11.53 -4.63
C LEU A 83 4.76 -11.08 -5.30
N GLU A 84 5.91 -11.36 -4.69
CA GLU A 84 7.23 -11.05 -5.25
C GLU A 84 7.43 -11.76 -6.59
N LEU A 85 6.97 -13.01 -6.74
CA LEU A 85 7.06 -13.75 -7.99
C LEU A 85 6.06 -13.24 -9.03
N ILE A 86 4.81 -13.00 -8.60
CA ILE A 86 3.72 -12.52 -9.47
C ILE A 86 4.08 -11.20 -10.14
N PHE A 87 4.83 -10.33 -9.45
CA PHE A 87 5.26 -9.03 -9.97
C PHE A 87 6.74 -9.00 -10.39
N ASP A 88 7.41 -10.15 -10.41
CA ASP A 88 8.84 -10.30 -10.75
C ASP A 88 9.73 -9.26 -10.03
N GLN A 89 9.60 -9.20 -8.70
CA GLN A 89 10.31 -8.31 -7.78
C GLN A 89 11.19 -9.12 -6.82
N GLY A 90 12.21 -8.48 -6.25
CA GLY A 90 13.13 -9.10 -5.29
C GLY A 90 13.13 -8.46 -3.91
N VAL A 91 14.22 -8.67 -3.18
CA VAL A 91 14.36 -8.22 -1.80
C VAL A 91 14.36 -6.69 -1.73
N GLY A 92 13.38 -6.14 -0.99
CA GLY A 92 13.25 -4.71 -0.73
C GLY A 92 12.58 -3.91 -1.87
N ASP A 93 12.12 -4.59 -2.92
CA ASP A 93 11.53 -3.92 -4.09
C ASP A 93 10.02 -3.64 -3.93
N ILE A 94 9.32 -4.48 -3.16
CA ILE A 94 7.92 -4.27 -2.76
C ILE A 94 7.74 -4.55 -1.27
N PHE A 95 6.83 -3.81 -0.62
CA PHE A 95 6.45 -4.02 0.77
C PHE A 95 5.19 -4.90 0.82
N VAL A 96 5.35 -6.14 1.25
CA VAL A 96 4.31 -7.18 1.17
C VAL A 96 3.63 -7.39 2.51
N ILE A 97 2.30 -7.37 2.48
CA ILE A 97 1.44 -7.74 3.60
C ILE A 97 0.53 -8.87 3.12
N ARG A 98 0.37 -9.92 3.94
CA ARG A 98 -0.43 -11.09 3.58
C ARG A 98 -1.33 -11.50 4.73
N VAL A 99 -2.64 -11.49 4.48
CA VAL A 99 -3.66 -11.98 5.42
C VAL A 99 -4.71 -12.76 4.65
N ALA A 100 -5.25 -13.84 5.21
CA ALA A 100 -6.29 -14.61 4.52
C ALA A 100 -7.49 -13.70 4.16
N GLY A 101 -7.90 -13.74 2.90
CA GLY A 101 -8.96 -12.87 2.38
C GLY A 101 -8.57 -11.39 2.27
N ASN A 102 -7.28 -11.02 2.33
CA ASN A 102 -6.76 -9.67 2.05
C ASN A 102 -7.58 -8.54 2.75
N VAL A 103 -7.96 -8.78 4.00
CA VAL A 103 -8.78 -7.90 4.84
C VAL A 103 -7.99 -6.71 5.38
N ALA A 104 -8.69 -5.70 5.91
CA ALA A 104 -8.10 -4.52 6.53
C ALA A 104 -8.58 -4.37 7.99
N GLY A 105 -7.99 -5.15 8.88
CA GLY A 105 -8.08 -5.00 10.33
C GLY A 105 -7.04 -4.00 10.87
N PRO A 106 -6.93 -3.85 12.20
CA PRO A 106 -6.02 -2.89 12.81
C PRO A 106 -4.55 -3.11 12.45
N ASP A 107 -4.07 -4.35 12.50
CA ASP A 107 -2.67 -4.67 12.22
C ASP A 107 -2.33 -4.49 10.73
N GLU A 108 -3.28 -4.82 9.85
CA GLU A 108 -3.10 -4.58 8.42
C GLU A 108 -3.11 -3.09 8.09
N LEU A 109 -4.03 -2.31 8.68
CA LEU A 109 -4.06 -0.85 8.51
C LEU A 109 -2.76 -0.19 8.97
N ALA A 110 -2.26 -0.56 10.15
CA ALA A 110 -0.97 -0.06 10.64
C ALA A 110 0.19 -0.43 9.71
N SER A 111 0.16 -1.63 9.13
CA SER A 111 1.16 -2.05 8.14
C SER A 111 1.06 -1.25 6.84
N PHE A 112 -0.14 -0.93 6.37
CA PHE A 112 -0.32 -0.06 5.19
C PHE A 112 0.24 1.33 5.45
N GLU A 113 -0.06 1.92 6.62
CA GLU A 113 0.46 3.22 7.06
C GLU A 113 1.99 3.23 7.14
N TYR A 114 2.60 2.15 7.65
CA TYR A 114 4.05 2.01 7.60
C TYR A 114 4.58 2.02 6.16
N GLY A 115 3.96 1.26 5.25
CA GLY A 115 4.37 1.21 3.84
C GLY A 115 4.25 2.57 3.12
N VAL A 116 3.10 3.24 3.23
CA VAL A 116 2.86 4.49 2.48
C VAL A 116 3.38 5.73 3.19
N GLY A 117 3.38 5.72 4.52
CA GLY A 117 3.74 6.85 5.36
C GLY A 117 5.21 6.87 5.72
N HIS A 118 5.77 5.73 6.16
CA HIS A 118 7.18 5.63 6.54
C HIS A 118 8.10 5.24 5.36
N LEU A 119 7.72 4.24 4.56
CA LEU A 119 8.53 3.83 3.39
C LEU A 119 8.22 4.65 2.13
N HIS A 120 7.20 5.52 2.19
CA HIS A 120 6.81 6.42 1.10
C HIS A 120 6.50 5.74 -0.23
N THR A 121 5.95 4.51 -0.20
CA THR A 121 5.61 3.81 -1.45
C THR A 121 4.54 4.58 -2.23
N PRO A 122 4.75 4.86 -3.53
CA PRO A 122 3.82 5.67 -4.33
C PRO A 122 2.55 4.90 -4.75
N VAL A 123 2.55 3.57 -4.66
CA VAL A 123 1.42 2.69 -4.99
C VAL A 123 1.03 1.86 -3.78
N LEU A 124 -0.27 1.79 -3.48
CA LEU A 124 -0.87 0.83 -2.55
C LEU A 124 -1.84 -0.06 -3.33
N LEU A 125 -1.47 -1.32 -3.54
CA LEU A 125 -2.25 -2.30 -4.29
C LEU A 125 -2.97 -3.27 -3.36
N VAL A 126 -4.29 -3.37 -3.51
CA VAL A 126 -5.09 -4.45 -2.93
C VAL A 126 -5.30 -5.55 -3.97
N LEU A 127 -4.71 -6.71 -3.74
CA LEU A 127 -4.81 -7.87 -4.62
C LEU A 127 -5.68 -8.94 -3.96
N GLY A 128 -6.85 -9.19 -4.53
CA GLY A 128 -7.60 -10.41 -4.28
C GLY A 128 -7.20 -11.49 -5.29
N HIS A 129 -7.68 -12.71 -5.14
CA HIS A 129 -7.41 -13.77 -6.10
C HIS A 129 -8.61 -14.70 -6.34
N THR A 130 -8.65 -15.35 -7.51
CA THR A 130 -9.68 -16.35 -7.84
C THR A 130 -9.60 -17.54 -6.90
N SER A 131 -10.74 -18.19 -6.62
CA SER A 131 -10.82 -19.34 -5.71
C SER A 131 -10.27 -19.11 -4.29
N CYS A 132 -10.46 -17.91 -3.73
CA CYS A 132 -10.01 -17.56 -2.38
C CYS A 132 -10.79 -18.32 -1.30
N GLY A 133 -10.11 -19.19 -0.55
CA GLY A 133 -10.74 -20.04 0.47
C GLY A 133 -11.46 -19.26 1.59
N ALA A 134 -10.92 -18.12 2.02
CA ALA A 134 -11.55 -17.27 3.03
C ALA A 134 -12.85 -16.64 2.52
N VAL A 135 -12.86 -16.18 1.25
CA VAL A 135 -14.07 -15.62 0.63
C VAL A 135 -15.09 -16.74 0.36
N THR A 136 -14.66 -17.92 -0.09
CA THR A 136 -15.52 -19.10 -0.25
C THR A 136 -16.21 -19.44 1.07
N ALA A 137 -15.46 -19.53 2.18
CA ALA A 137 -16.03 -19.81 3.49
C ALA A 137 -17.07 -18.74 3.92
N ALA A 138 -16.84 -17.48 3.58
CA ALA A 138 -17.81 -16.41 3.82
C ALA A 138 -19.07 -16.51 2.94
N VAL A 139 -18.92 -16.85 1.66
CA VAL A 139 -20.03 -17.03 0.70
C VAL A 139 -20.91 -18.21 1.11
N GLU A 140 -20.30 -19.32 1.50
CA GLU A 140 -20.97 -20.57 1.89
C GLU A 140 -21.51 -20.54 3.31
N ASN A 141 -21.25 -19.49 4.09
CA ASN A 141 -21.51 -19.44 5.54
C ASN A 141 -20.96 -20.67 6.27
N ALA A 142 -19.72 -21.05 5.94
CA ALA A 142 -19.07 -22.22 6.51
C ALA A 142 -19.01 -22.13 8.05
N LYS A 143 -19.22 -23.26 8.73
CA LYS A 143 -19.04 -23.36 10.18
C LYS A 143 -17.55 -23.34 10.51
N VAL A 144 -17.05 -22.20 10.96
CA VAL A 144 -15.65 -21.99 11.37
C VAL A 144 -15.54 -21.83 12.89
N HIS A 145 -14.38 -22.15 13.46
CA HIS A 145 -14.12 -22.14 14.91
C HIS A 145 -12.80 -21.42 15.25
N GLY A 146 -12.54 -21.21 16.54
CA GLY A 146 -11.35 -20.49 17.01
C GLY A 146 -11.37 -19.03 16.57
N ASN A 147 -10.27 -18.55 16.00
CA ASN A 147 -10.12 -17.15 15.57
C ASN A 147 -10.63 -16.88 14.14
N LEU A 148 -10.93 -17.91 13.35
CA LEU A 148 -11.44 -17.76 11.97
C LEU A 148 -12.72 -16.91 11.86
N PRO A 149 -13.71 -16.96 12.78
CA PRO A 149 -14.87 -16.08 12.73
C PRO A 149 -14.52 -14.59 12.67
N PHE A 150 -13.47 -14.12 13.34
CA PHE A 150 -13.05 -12.71 13.28
C PHE A 150 -12.69 -12.30 11.86
N LEU A 151 -11.93 -13.16 11.16
CA LEU A 151 -11.52 -12.93 9.78
C LEU A 151 -12.71 -13.01 8.82
N ILE A 152 -13.52 -14.07 8.91
CA ILE A 152 -14.68 -14.26 8.02
C ILE A 152 -15.72 -13.15 8.19
N ASN A 153 -15.92 -12.63 9.41
CA ASN A 153 -16.85 -11.53 9.66
C ASN A 153 -16.42 -10.22 9.00
N GLN A 154 -15.12 -10.02 8.74
CA GLN A 154 -14.64 -8.86 7.97
C GLN A 154 -14.99 -8.96 6.48
N ILE A 155 -15.15 -10.19 5.95
CA ILE A 155 -15.45 -10.45 4.53
C ILE A 155 -16.97 -10.46 4.25
N LYS A 156 -17.80 -10.86 5.22
CA LYS A 156 -19.27 -10.95 5.07
C LYS A 156 -19.95 -9.70 4.45
N PRO A 157 -19.54 -8.45 4.78
CA PRO A 157 -20.13 -7.27 4.13
C PRO A 157 -19.90 -7.25 2.61
N ALA A 158 -18.76 -7.74 2.12
CA ALA A 158 -18.50 -7.86 0.69
C ALA A 158 -19.41 -8.90 0.01
N VAL A 159 -19.65 -10.03 0.68
CA VAL A 159 -20.60 -11.05 0.21
C VAL A 159 -22.02 -10.47 0.12
N ALA A 160 -22.45 -9.71 1.12
CA ALA A 160 -23.75 -9.05 1.11
C ALA A 160 -23.89 -8.06 -0.05
N ARG A 161 -22.84 -7.27 -0.33
CA ARG A 161 -22.79 -6.36 -1.49
C ARG A 161 -22.85 -7.11 -2.81
N ALA A 162 -22.09 -8.19 -2.97
CA ALA A 162 -22.12 -9.01 -4.18
C ALA A 162 -23.52 -9.55 -4.47
N LYS A 163 -24.23 -10.04 -3.44
CA LYS A 163 -25.64 -10.48 -3.55
C LYS A 163 -26.57 -9.33 -3.91
N ALA A 164 -26.36 -8.13 -3.35
CA ALA A 164 -27.17 -6.96 -3.67
C ALA A 164 -26.97 -6.47 -5.12
N TRP A 165 -25.74 -6.47 -5.62
CA TRP A 165 -25.41 -6.08 -7.00
C TRP A 165 -25.88 -7.10 -8.04
N SER A 166 -25.98 -8.37 -7.65
CA SER A 166 -26.37 -9.46 -8.54
C SER A 166 -27.23 -10.48 -7.80
N PRO A 167 -28.53 -10.20 -7.60
CA PRO A 167 -29.42 -11.06 -6.82
C PRO A 167 -29.55 -12.49 -7.33
N ASN A 168 -29.30 -12.70 -8.62
CA ASN A 168 -29.37 -14.01 -9.28
C ASN A 168 -28.01 -14.75 -9.33
N ALA A 169 -26.92 -14.13 -8.85
CA ALA A 169 -25.61 -14.76 -8.85
C ALA A 169 -25.57 -15.92 -7.83
N SER A 170 -24.95 -17.03 -8.21
CA SER A 170 -24.80 -18.22 -7.36
C SER A 170 -23.51 -18.96 -7.67
N GLY A 171 -23.10 -19.89 -6.80
CA GLY A 171 -21.89 -20.70 -6.97
C GLY A 171 -20.64 -19.86 -7.29
N ALA A 172 -19.92 -20.26 -8.34
CA ALA A 172 -18.70 -19.58 -8.79
C ALA A 172 -18.93 -18.11 -9.19
N ASP A 173 -20.08 -17.79 -9.80
CA ASP A 173 -20.37 -16.40 -10.21
C ASP A 173 -20.54 -15.47 -9.00
N LEU A 174 -21.19 -15.95 -7.94
CA LEU A 174 -21.29 -15.20 -6.69
C LEU A 174 -19.92 -15.07 -6.00
N LEU A 175 -19.11 -16.13 -6.03
CA LEU A 175 -17.76 -16.10 -5.47
C LEU A 175 -16.88 -15.04 -6.16
N ASP A 176 -16.85 -15.00 -7.48
CA ASP A 176 -16.06 -14.03 -8.24
C ASP A 176 -16.50 -12.59 -7.94
N LYS A 177 -17.82 -12.36 -7.82
CA LYS A 177 -18.37 -11.06 -7.41
C LYS A 177 -18.01 -10.71 -5.98
N ALA A 178 -18.03 -11.68 -5.06
CA ALA A 178 -17.66 -11.49 -3.67
C ALA A 178 -16.16 -11.19 -3.52
N ILE A 179 -15.28 -11.84 -4.29
CA ILE A 179 -13.84 -11.55 -4.33
C ILE A 179 -13.60 -10.10 -4.76
N LYS A 180 -14.22 -9.68 -5.87
CA LYS A 180 -14.13 -8.27 -6.33
C LYS A 180 -14.69 -7.30 -5.30
N ALA A 181 -15.84 -7.61 -4.70
CA ALA A 181 -16.43 -6.77 -3.65
C ALA A 181 -15.55 -6.70 -2.40
N ASN A 182 -14.77 -7.75 -2.11
CA ASN A 182 -13.86 -7.80 -0.97
C ASN A 182 -12.64 -6.89 -1.19
N VAL A 183 -12.06 -6.89 -2.40
CA VAL A 183 -11.02 -5.91 -2.79
C VAL A 183 -11.52 -4.48 -2.58
N TRP A 184 -12.73 -4.17 -3.05
CA TRP A 184 -13.36 -2.87 -2.83
C TRP A 184 -13.62 -2.54 -1.36
N LEU A 185 -14.09 -3.50 -0.57
CA LEU A 185 -14.30 -3.31 0.86
C LEU A 185 -12.99 -3.00 1.60
N THR A 186 -11.89 -3.68 1.25
CA THR A 186 -10.57 -3.41 1.82
C THR A 186 -10.09 -2.00 1.48
N MET A 187 -10.20 -1.58 0.22
CA MET A 187 -9.86 -0.21 -0.19
C MET A 187 -10.74 0.85 0.49
N GLU A 188 -12.04 0.59 0.62
CA GLU A 188 -12.95 1.46 1.34
C GLU A 188 -12.56 1.57 2.82
N ASN A 189 -12.21 0.45 3.47
CA ASN A 189 -11.75 0.44 4.85
C ASN A 189 -10.47 1.27 5.02
N MET A 190 -9.50 1.18 4.10
CA MET A 190 -8.31 2.02 4.11
C MET A 190 -8.68 3.51 4.06
N LEU A 191 -9.52 3.92 3.10
CA LEU A 191 -9.94 5.31 2.93
C LEU A 191 -10.77 5.86 4.10
N ARG A 192 -11.58 5.01 4.75
CA ARG A 192 -12.42 5.42 5.88
C ARG A 192 -11.66 5.44 7.20
N LYS A 193 -10.82 4.44 7.45
CA LYS A 193 -10.25 4.17 8.77
C LYS A 193 -8.84 4.72 8.96
N SER A 194 -8.09 4.96 7.89
CA SER A 194 -6.77 5.61 7.96
C SER A 194 -6.86 7.06 7.49
N ALA A 195 -6.48 8.00 8.34
CA ALA A 195 -6.38 9.41 7.96
C ALA A 195 -5.21 9.66 7.03
N GLU A 196 -4.06 9.03 7.30
CA GLU A 196 -2.85 9.17 6.53
C GLU A 196 -3.02 8.68 5.08
N ILE A 197 -3.52 7.46 4.87
CA ILE A 197 -3.76 6.93 3.52
C ILE A 197 -4.72 7.84 2.76
N ARG A 198 -5.80 8.27 3.42
CA ARG A 198 -6.80 9.15 2.82
C ARG A 198 -6.19 10.48 2.38
N GLU A 199 -5.37 11.11 3.22
CA GLU A 199 -4.72 12.38 2.92
C GLU A 199 -3.71 12.24 1.78
N LEU A 200 -2.91 11.18 1.76
CA LEU A 200 -1.96 10.91 0.68
C LEU A 200 -2.65 10.71 -0.68
N VAL A 201 -3.78 9.99 -0.69
CA VAL A 201 -4.62 9.84 -1.89
C VAL A 201 -5.22 11.19 -2.32
N GLN A 202 -5.74 11.99 -1.39
CA GLN A 202 -6.29 13.32 -1.70
C GLN A 202 -5.25 14.28 -2.28
N GLN A 203 -4.00 14.18 -1.82
CA GLN A 203 -2.88 14.99 -2.31
C GLN A 203 -2.30 14.48 -3.63
N GLY A 204 -2.76 13.33 -4.15
CA GLY A 204 -2.21 12.70 -5.35
C GLY A 204 -0.81 12.10 -5.14
N LYS A 205 -0.38 11.92 -3.88
CA LYS A 205 0.93 11.33 -3.53
C LYS A 205 0.91 9.81 -3.46
N LEU A 206 -0.28 9.22 -3.35
CA LEU A 206 -0.48 7.78 -3.27
C LEU A 206 -1.56 7.34 -4.26
N LEU A 207 -1.21 6.36 -5.10
CA LEU A 207 -2.18 5.65 -5.94
C LEU A 207 -2.70 4.40 -5.21
N LEU A 208 -3.94 4.47 -4.73
CA LEU A 208 -4.66 3.32 -4.19
C LEU A 208 -5.41 2.59 -5.31
N ILE A 209 -5.02 1.35 -5.61
CA ILE A 209 -5.55 0.56 -6.73
C ILE A 209 -5.93 -0.86 -6.29
N GLY A 210 -6.97 -1.42 -6.91
CA GLY A 210 -7.39 -2.80 -6.73
C GLY A 210 -7.04 -3.69 -7.92
N GLY A 211 -6.84 -4.99 -7.65
CA GLY A 211 -6.63 -6.03 -8.66
C GLY A 211 -7.21 -7.37 -8.21
N VAL A 212 -7.43 -8.27 -9.18
CA VAL A 212 -7.73 -9.69 -8.92
C VAL A 212 -6.74 -10.55 -9.69
N TYR A 213 -5.92 -11.32 -8.97
CA TYR A 213 -5.02 -12.31 -9.52
C TYR A 213 -5.77 -13.59 -9.86
N ASP A 214 -5.64 -14.06 -11.10
CA ASP A 214 -6.18 -15.34 -11.52
C ASP A 214 -5.16 -16.47 -11.29
N LEU A 215 -5.49 -17.38 -10.38
CA LEU A 215 -4.60 -18.48 -9.99
C LEU A 215 -4.26 -19.43 -11.15
N HIS A 216 -5.09 -19.50 -12.19
CA HIS A 216 -4.91 -20.43 -13.30
C HIS A 216 -3.98 -19.86 -14.37
N SER A 217 -4.24 -18.64 -14.81
CA SER A 217 -3.51 -17.97 -15.89
C SER A 217 -2.28 -17.18 -15.41
N GLY A 218 -2.20 -16.87 -14.12
CA GLY A 218 -1.18 -15.98 -13.57
C GLY A 218 -1.46 -14.49 -13.85
N GLN A 219 -2.60 -14.15 -14.45
CA GLN A 219 -2.91 -12.77 -14.83
C GLN A 219 -3.48 -11.96 -13.67
N VAL A 220 -3.02 -10.72 -13.52
CA VAL A 220 -3.72 -9.72 -12.70
C VAL A 220 -4.72 -8.94 -13.54
N LYS A 221 -6.00 -9.08 -13.20
CA LYS A 221 -7.06 -8.20 -13.69
C LYS A 221 -7.11 -6.94 -12.84
N TRP A 222 -6.55 -5.85 -13.38
CA TRP A 222 -6.56 -4.53 -12.74
C TRP A 222 -7.97 -3.95 -12.69
N LEU A 223 -8.41 -3.57 -11.49
CA LEU A 223 -9.73 -2.98 -11.28
C LEU A 223 -9.69 -1.44 -11.28
N GLY A 224 -8.53 -0.84 -11.03
CA GLY A 224 -8.38 0.61 -10.92
C GLY A 224 -8.62 1.14 -9.51
N THR A 225 -8.85 2.44 -9.40
CA THR A 225 -9.23 3.09 -8.14
C THR A 225 -10.62 2.64 -7.69
N HIS A 226 -10.93 2.80 -6.40
CA HIS A 226 -12.27 2.44 -5.90
C HIS A 226 -13.34 3.25 -6.65
N PRO A 227 -14.45 2.64 -7.12
CA PRO A 227 -15.46 3.36 -7.92
C PRO A 227 -16.07 4.56 -7.19
N ASP A 228 -16.24 4.45 -5.87
CA ASP A 228 -16.74 5.53 -5.01
C ASP A 228 -15.63 6.38 -4.36
N GLN A 229 -14.38 6.33 -4.84
CA GLN A 229 -13.26 7.00 -4.18
C GLN A 229 -13.54 8.48 -3.89
N ALA A 230 -14.04 9.25 -4.87
CA ALA A 230 -14.35 10.66 -4.68
C ALA A 230 -15.35 10.92 -3.55
N SER A 231 -16.40 10.09 -3.43
CA SER A 231 -17.43 10.25 -2.40
C SER A 231 -16.92 9.81 -1.02
N LEU A 232 -16.08 8.76 -0.95
CA LEU A 232 -15.42 8.31 0.27
C LEU A 232 -14.48 9.39 0.82
N LEU A 233 -13.68 10.02 -0.04
CA LEU A 233 -12.80 11.13 0.32
C LEU A 233 -13.60 12.33 0.83
N ALA A 234 -14.69 12.72 0.15
CA ALA A 234 -15.52 13.85 0.54
C ALA A 234 -16.29 13.64 1.86
N ALA A 235 -16.80 12.42 2.11
CA ALA A 235 -17.52 12.09 3.33
C ALA A 235 -16.63 12.20 4.57
N ALA A 236 -15.37 11.79 4.46
CA ALA A 236 -14.40 11.88 5.55
C ALA A 236 -14.00 13.33 5.86
N THR A 237 -13.86 14.20 4.85
CA THR A 237 -13.63 15.64 5.07
C THR A 237 -14.76 16.27 5.88
N LYS A 238 -16.02 15.90 5.61
CA LYS A 238 -17.18 16.39 6.39
C LYS A 238 -17.14 15.90 7.85
N ALA A 239 -16.76 14.65 8.09
CA ALA A 239 -16.62 14.11 9.44
C ALA A 239 -15.48 14.81 10.22
N HIS A 240 -14.35 15.10 9.59
CA HIS A 240 -13.26 15.86 10.22
C HIS A 240 -13.62 17.32 10.52
N VAL A 241 -14.37 18.00 9.63
CA VAL A 241 -14.86 19.36 9.88
C VAL A 241 -15.82 19.40 11.09
N GLN A 242 -16.63 18.36 11.28
CA GLN A 242 -17.54 18.25 12.42
C GLN A 242 -16.84 17.88 13.74
N MET A 243 -15.63 17.28 13.69
CA MET A 243 -14.85 16.86 14.86
C MET A 243 -13.72 17.83 15.26
N LYS A 244 -13.73 19.09 14.81
CA LYS A 244 -12.76 20.09 15.31
C LYS A 244 -12.74 20.11 16.85
N PRO A 245 -11.58 19.98 17.50
CA PRO A 245 -11.52 19.93 18.95
C PRO A 245 -11.99 21.26 19.55
N LYS A 246 -12.97 21.20 20.45
CA LYS A 246 -13.26 22.31 21.35
C LYS A 246 -12.05 22.49 22.26
N HIS A 247 -11.30 23.57 22.04
CA HIS A 247 -10.36 24.19 22.98
C HIS A 247 -9.55 23.20 23.83
N VAL A 248 -8.44 22.70 23.27
CA VAL A 248 -7.40 22.08 24.10
C VAL A 248 -6.76 23.22 24.90
N GLN A 249 -6.96 23.21 26.22
CA GLN A 249 -6.28 24.17 27.10
C GLN A 249 -4.77 23.95 26.99
N PRO A 250 -3.96 25.03 26.99
CA PRO A 250 -2.51 24.91 26.99
C PRO A 250 -2.04 24.17 28.25
N PRO A 251 -0.94 23.40 28.16
CA PRO A 251 -0.43 22.64 29.29
C PRO A 251 -0.05 23.57 30.45
N VAL A 252 -0.45 23.17 31.66
CA VAL A 252 -0.10 23.83 32.91
C VAL A 252 1.44 23.76 33.10
N PRO A 253 2.12 24.85 33.49
CA PRO A 253 3.56 24.81 33.72
C PRO A 253 3.87 23.91 34.93
N ALA A 254 4.71 22.91 34.74
CA ALA A 254 5.23 22.10 35.83
C ALA A 254 6.21 22.93 36.67
N THR A 255 5.79 23.31 37.88
CA THR A 255 6.71 23.77 38.93
C THR A 255 7.52 22.56 39.41
N GLY A 256 8.84 22.63 39.21
CA GLY A 256 9.73 21.48 39.32
C GLY A 256 9.94 20.94 40.72
N LYS A 257 10.42 19.69 40.75
CA LYS A 257 11.54 19.24 41.57
C LYS A 257 12.38 18.27 40.73
N THR A 258 13.65 18.60 40.61
CA THR A 258 14.70 17.82 39.98
C THR A 258 15.02 16.59 40.81
N GLU A 259 14.74 15.41 40.29
CA GLU A 259 15.46 14.18 40.62
C GLU A 259 15.95 13.59 39.31
N ALA A 260 17.27 13.45 39.20
CA ALA A 260 17.93 12.90 38.03
C ALA A 260 17.61 11.41 37.92
N ALA A 261 16.83 11.05 36.89
CA ALA A 261 16.70 9.70 36.39
C ALA A 261 17.13 9.71 34.92
N ASP A 262 18.26 9.07 34.69
CA ASP A 262 18.84 8.72 33.40
C ASP A 262 17.78 8.07 32.49
N GLN A 263 17.43 8.73 31.39
CA GLN A 263 16.58 8.17 30.34
C GLN A 263 17.47 7.68 29.21
N GLY A 264 17.84 6.41 29.31
CA GLY A 264 18.39 5.64 28.21
C GLY A 264 17.41 5.59 27.03
N SER A 265 17.96 5.82 25.84
CA SER A 265 17.36 5.61 24.53
C SER A 265 16.58 4.30 24.45
N MET A 266 15.26 4.35 24.20
CA MET A 266 14.51 3.17 23.76
C MET A 266 14.85 2.87 22.31
N ILE A 267 15.98 2.18 22.11
CA ILE A 267 16.34 1.18 21.10
C ILE A 267 17.86 1.03 21.30
N ASP A 268 18.26 -0.02 22.02
CA ASP A 268 19.66 -0.45 22.04
C ASP A 268 19.95 -1.24 20.76
N PRO A 269 21.11 -1.02 20.09
CA PRO A 269 21.56 -1.92 19.03
C PRO A 269 21.85 -3.30 19.62
N ALA A 270 21.37 -4.34 18.95
CA ALA A 270 21.62 -5.73 19.32
C ALA A 270 23.14 -6.00 19.49
N PRO A 271 23.56 -6.75 20.54
CA PRO A 271 24.97 -7.06 20.71
C PRO A 271 25.47 -7.96 19.57
N ALA A 272 26.66 -7.64 19.04
CA ALA A 272 27.36 -8.47 18.08
C ALA A 272 27.61 -9.87 18.69
N HIS A 273 27.11 -10.91 18.02
CA HIS A 273 27.44 -12.28 18.37
C HIS A 273 28.94 -12.54 18.16
N PRO A 274 29.63 -13.23 19.09
CA PRO A 274 30.99 -13.66 18.85
C PRO A 274 31.03 -14.71 17.74
N GLU A 275 31.98 -14.51 16.84
CA GLU A 275 32.35 -15.38 15.73
C GLU A 275 32.53 -16.83 16.21
N GLN A 276 31.59 -17.70 15.87
CA GLN A 276 31.75 -19.14 16.08
C GLN A 276 32.65 -19.70 14.99
N ALA A 277 33.85 -20.10 15.40
CA ALA A 277 34.80 -20.82 14.56
C ALA A 277 34.16 -22.08 13.95
N ALA A 278 34.39 -22.27 12.65
CA ALA A 278 33.95 -23.45 11.90
C ALA A 278 34.55 -24.75 12.47
N PRO A 279 33.80 -25.85 12.56
CA PRO A 279 34.38 -27.14 12.88
C PRO A 279 35.18 -27.67 11.68
N SER A 280 36.45 -27.99 11.95
CA SER A 280 37.35 -28.73 11.06
C SER A 280 36.77 -30.09 10.67
N ALA A 281 36.78 -30.38 9.37
CA ALA A 281 36.41 -31.67 8.80
C ALA A 281 37.29 -32.82 9.33
N PRO A 282 36.75 -34.03 9.58
CA PRO A 282 37.59 -35.19 9.82
C PRO A 282 38.10 -35.74 8.48
N ALA A 283 39.41 -35.92 8.39
CA ALA A 283 40.03 -36.75 7.37
C ALA A 283 39.68 -38.21 7.67
N HIS A 284 39.06 -38.89 6.71
CA HIS A 284 38.96 -40.35 6.72
C HIS A 284 39.74 -40.93 5.55
N GLN A 285 40.70 -41.77 5.93
CA GLN A 285 41.31 -42.84 5.13
C GLN A 285 40.25 -43.85 4.69
#